data_AF-A0A7C6P372-F1
#
_entry.id   AF-A0A7C6P372-F1
#
_cell.length_a   1.000
_cell.length_b   1.000
_cell.length_c   1.000
_cell.angle_alpha   90.00
_cell.angle_beta   90.00
_cell.angle_gamma   90.00
#
_symmetry.space_group_name_H-M   'P 1'
#
loop_
_entity.id
_entity.type
_entity.pdbx_description
1 polymer ?
#
loop_
_entity_poly.entity_id
_entity_poly.type
_entity_poly.pdbx_seq_one_letter_code
_entity_poly.pdbx_strand_id
1 'polypeptide(L)'
;MKHLDTEKQPEFHITDDLASNENISPILGAWSNLTSRGSHPTKTLLPVPKTHASGMHHFTVSAQKLLHKGSRRHTYTMIIFDVTLLGGASEACNLYVFRDLVAYVDTVLKKYIAKPDLFCQMNHNTFAILVENYKSVDIALLAISLMEEANQFDPGLKVKLTFGTCLSNQPDIDITALYRQAFYAKSTIKDQNHHILADYNELESNKKAATSPET
;
A
#
# COMPACT_ATOMS: atom_id res chain seq x y z
N MET A 1 38.21 6.05 32.27
CA MET A 1 37.60 7.24 32.89
C MET A 1 37.47 8.34 31.84
N LYS A 2 36.32 9.05 31.83
CA LYS A 2 35.79 10.07 30.88
C LYS A 2 34.94 9.47 29.74
N HIS A 3 33.63 9.25 29.98
CA HIS A 3 32.45 10.13 29.78
C HIS A 3 32.13 10.33 28.28
N LEU A 4 31.15 9.61 27.71
CA LEU A 4 29.68 9.85 27.66
C LEU A 4 29.32 11.20 27.01
N ASP A 5 28.84 11.14 25.76
CA ASP A 5 27.81 12.05 25.26
C ASP A 5 26.77 11.20 24.53
N THR A 6 25.59 11.15 25.13
CA THR A 6 24.40 10.46 24.64
C THR A 6 23.53 11.53 24.00
N GLU A 7 23.48 11.58 22.66
CA GLU A 7 22.50 12.42 21.98
C GLU A 7 21.09 11.87 22.25
N LYS A 8 20.28 12.70 22.90
CA LYS A 8 18.85 12.50 23.14
C LYS A 8 18.11 12.41 21.79
N GLN A 9 17.36 11.33 21.60
CA GLN A 9 16.30 11.29 20.59
C GLN A 9 15.11 12.15 21.06
N PRO A 10 14.36 12.80 20.15
CA PRO A 10 13.17 13.56 20.51
C PRO A 10 12.01 12.61 20.88
N GLU A 11 11.46 12.79 22.08
CA GLU A 11 10.20 12.19 22.51
C GLU A 11 9.04 12.93 21.83
N PHE A 12 8.23 12.21 21.04
CA PHE A 12 6.95 12.72 20.56
C PHE A 12 5.85 12.27 21.51
N HIS A 13 5.32 13.22 22.28
CA HIS A 13 4.07 13.07 23.00
C HIS A 13 2.90 13.26 22.03
N ILE A 14 2.13 12.19 21.79
CA ILE A 14 0.79 12.30 21.22
C ILE A 14 -0.15 12.57 22.40
N THR A 15 -0.74 13.75 22.44
CA THR A 15 -1.78 14.11 23.40
C THR A 15 -3.09 13.47 22.97
N ASP A 16 -3.65 12.64 23.86
CA ASP A 16 -5.04 12.16 23.79
C ASP A 16 -6.00 13.35 23.89
N ASP A 17 -6.50 13.83 22.76
CA ASP A 17 -7.66 14.73 22.71
C ASP A 17 -8.39 14.58 21.36
N LEU A 18 -9.13 13.48 21.24
CA LEU A 18 -10.19 13.30 20.23
C LEU A 18 -11.21 12.27 20.74
N ALA A 19 -11.61 12.42 22.00
CA ALA A 19 -12.74 11.72 22.59
C ALA A 19 -13.83 12.74 22.97
N SER A 20 -14.56 13.23 21.97
CA SER A 20 -15.91 13.79 22.12
C SER A 20 -16.42 14.33 20.78
N ASN A 21 -16.98 13.44 19.96
CA ASN A 21 -18.03 13.87 19.05
C ASN A 21 -19.05 12.74 18.91
N GLU A 22 -20.00 12.73 19.83
CA GLU A 22 -21.24 11.98 19.74
C GLU A 22 -22.06 12.51 18.57
N ASN A 23 -21.95 11.91 17.37
CA ASN A 23 -23.06 11.93 16.40
C ASN A 23 -22.84 11.05 15.16
N ILE A 24 -22.59 9.74 15.30
CA ILE A 24 -22.82 8.83 14.16
C ILE A 24 -23.37 7.48 14.63
N SER A 25 -24.70 7.39 14.71
CA SER A 25 -25.50 6.17 14.52
C SER A 25 -26.93 6.58 14.20
N PRO A 26 -27.64 5.93 13.25
CA PRO A 26 -27.73 4.47 13.18
C PRO A 26 -27.67 3.89 11.74
N ILE A 27 -26.63 3.11 11.44
CA ILE A 27 -26.64 2.12 10.33
C ILE A 27 -26.24 0.76 10.90
N LEU A 28 -26.90 0.35 11.99
CA LEU A 28 -26.69 -0.95 12.66
C LEU A 28 -28.01 -1.74 12.83
N GLY A 29 -28.96 -1.53 11.92
CA GLY A 29 -30.31 -2.10 12.02
C GLY A 29 -30.70 -3.15 10.97
N ALA A 30 -29.80 -3.62 10.09
CA ALA A 30 -30.21 -4.40 8.91
C ALA A 30 -29.48 -5.74 8.66
N TRP A 31 -28.68 -6.24 9.59
CA TRP A 31 -27.91 -7.47 9.37
C TRP A 31 -28.00 -8.41 10.58
N SER A 32 -29.20 -8.96 10.82
CA SER A 32 -29.38 -10.00 11.84
C SER A 32 -30.25 -11.18 11.40
N ASN A 33 -30.58 -11.33 10.11
CA ASN A 33 -31.35 -12.49 9.63
C ASN A 33 -30.82 -13.02 8.30
N LEU A 34 -29.83 -13.93 8.35
CA LEU A 34 -29.46 -14.92 7.31
C LEU A 34 -28.15 -15.56 7.87
N THR A 35 -28.00 -16.84 8.23
CA THR A 35 -28.75 -18.08 8.02
C THR A 35 -28.22 -19.12 9.02
N SER A 36 -29.12 -19.91 9.59
CA SER A 36 -28.82 -21.17 10.28
C SER A 36 -28.65 -22.33 9.29
N ARG A 37 -27.73 -23.25 9.61
CA ARG A 37 -27.63 -24.68 9.21
C ARG A 37 -27.36 -25.05 7.74
N GLY A 38 -26.32 -25.88 7.55
CA GLY A 38 -26.41 -27.06 6.68
C GLY A 38 -25.27 -27.28 5.67
N SER A 39 -24.52 -28.37 5.89
CA SER A 39 -23.78 -29.18 4.90
C SER A 39 -22.65 -28.55 4.07
N HIS A 40 -21.43 -29.06 4.28
CA HIS A 40 -20.30 -28.94 3.36
C HIS A 40 -20.61 -29.59 2.00
N PRO A 41 -20.44 -28.88 0.87
CA PRO A 41 -20.20 -29.52 -0.40
C PRO A 41 -18.69 -29.55 -0.69
N THR A 42 -18.23 -30.71 -1.14
CA THR A 42 -16.90 -31.00 -1.67
C THR A 42 -16.48 -29.90 -2.66
N LYS A 43 -15.41 -29.15 -2.34
CA LYS A 43 -14.89 -28.05 -3.18
C LYS A 43 -14.35 -28.62 -4.49
N THR A 44 -15.09 -28.41 -5.58
CA THR A 44 -14.55 -28.43 -6.94
C THR A 44 -13.44 -27.38 -7.02
N LEU A 45 -12.22 -27.81 -7.34
CA LEU A 45 -11.09 -26.92 -7.62
C LEU A 45 -11.45 -26.08 -8.85
N LEU A 46 -11.87 -24.83 -8.61
CA LEU A 46 -12.03 -23.84 -9.67
C LEU A 46 -10.64 -23.48 -10.22
N PRO A 47 -10.50 -23.31 -11.55
CA PRO A 47 -9.23 -22.94 -12.15
C PRO A 47 -8.77 -21.57 -11.64
N VAL A 48 -7.46 -21.46 -11.35
CA VAL A 48 -6.81 -20.21 -10.98
C VAL A 48 -6.96 -19.22 -12.14
N PRO A 49 -7.52 -18.01 -11.93
CA PRO A 49 -7.78 -17.09 -13.03
C PRO A 49 -6.48 -16.62 -13.68
N LYS A 50 -6.42 -16.61 -15.02
CA LYS A 50 -5.32 -16.02 -15.83
C LYS A 50 -5.32 -14.48 -15.81
N THR A 51 -5.83 -13.85 -14.75
CA THR A 51 -6.24 -12.43 -14.72
C THR A 51 -5.10 -11.44 -14.54
N HIS A 52 -3.99 -11.83 -13.89
CA HIS A 52 -2.91 -10.89 -13.54
C HIS A 52 -2.21 -10.27 -14.76
N ALA A 53 -1.86 -11.08 -15.77
CA ALA A 53 -1.14 -10.59 -16.95
C ALA A 53 -1.96 -9.58 -17.78
N SER A 54 -3.27 -9.83 -17.90
CA SER A 54 -4.18 -8.92 -18.62
C SER A 54 -4.37 -7.60 -17.85
N GLY A 55 -4.55 -7.68 -16.52
CA GLY A 55 -4.65 -6.49 -15.66
C GLY A 55 -3.39 -5.64 -15.67
N MET A 56 -2.21 -6.27 -15.63
CA MET A 56 -0.92 -5.60 -15.70
C MET A 56 -0.72 -4.89 -17.04
N HIS A 57 -1.01 -5.56 -18.17
CA HIS A 57 -0.90 -4.93 -19.49
C HIS A 57 -1.83 -3.72 -19.63
N HIS A 58 -3.08 -3.85 -19.19
CA HIS A 58 -4.05 -2.75 -19.19
C HIS A 58 -3.56 -1.56 -18.34
N PHE A 59 -3.03 -1.84 -17.14
CA PHE A 59 -2.45 -0.83 -16.26
C PHE A 59 -1.29 -0.10 -16.94
N THR A 60 -0.30 -0.82 -17.47
CA THR A 60 0.88 -0.24 -18.12
C THR A 60 0.49 0.67 -19.28
N VAL A 61 -0.38 0.19 -20.18
CA VAL A 61 -0.81 0.99 -21.34
C VAL A 61 -1.60 2.23 -20.93
N SER A 62 -2.50 2.10 -19.95
CA SER A 62 -3.33 3.21 -19.49
C SER A 62 -2.52 4.24 -18.71
N ALA A 63 -1.62 3.78 -17.85
CA ALA A 63 -0.69 4.61 -17.10
C ALA A 63 0.24 5.40 -18.03
N GLN A 64 0.82 4.74 -19.04
CA GLN A 64 1.66 5.43 -20.01
C GLN A 64 0.89 6.50 -20.80
N LYS A 65 -0.39 6.26 -21.11
CA LYS A 65 -1.24 7.28 -21.74
C LYS A 65 -1.50 8.47 -20.81
N LEU A 66 -1.69 8.24 -19.51
CA LEU A 66 -1.87 9.31 -18.53
C LEU A 66 -0.60 10.15 -18.38
N LEU A 67 0.57 9.50 -18.27
CA LEU A 67 1.86 10.19 -18.21
C LEU A 67 2.11 11.07 -19.44
N HIS A 68 1.83 10.56 -20.66
CA HIS A 68 1.98 11.36 -21.88
C HIS A 68 0.93 12.47 -22.06
N LYS A 69 -0.29 12.26 -21.55
CA LYS A 69 -1.35 13.28 -21.58
C LYS A 69 -1.20 14.33 -20.49
N GLY A 70 -0.40 14.05 -19.46
CA GLY A 70 -0.12 14.96 -18.37
C GLY A 70 0.39 16.29 -18.92
N SER A 71 -0.39 17.35 -18.72
CA SER A 71 0.13 18.71 -18.91
C SER A 71 1.16 18.99 -17.82
N ARG A 72 1.97 20.06 -17.96
CA ARG A 72 2.88 20.53 -16.89
C ARG A 72 2.21 20.76 -15.52
N ARG A 73 0.87 20.71 -15.44
CA ARG A 73 0.07 20.91 -14.23
C ARG A 73 -0.34 19.61 -13.52
N HIS A 74 -0.09 18.44 -14.11
CA HIS A 74 -0.45 17.16 -13.52
C HIS A 74 0.82 16.38 -13.18
N THR A 75 1.02 16.07 -11.90
CA THR A 75 2.07 15.16 -11.47
C THR A 75 1.44 13.84 -11.07
N TYR A 76 2.07 12.73 -11.44
CA TYR A 76 1.60 11.41 -11.06
C TYR A 76 2.55 10.79 -10.05
N THR A 77 2.02 10.05 -9.10
CA THR A 77 2.82 9.25 -8.17
C THR A 77 2.52 7.79 -8.39
N MET A 78 3.56 7.01 -8.67
CA MET A 78 3.49 5.56 -8.61
C MET A 78 3.64 5.11 -7.16
N ILE A 79 2.72 4.26 -6.72
CA ILE A 79 2.74 3.61 -5.41
C ILE A 79 2.80 2.11 -5.66
N ILE A 80 3.84 1.45 -5.15
CA ILE A 80 3.95 0.00 -5.15
C ILE A 80 3.88 -0.49 -3.72
N PHE A 81 3.04 -1.47 -3.44
CA PHE A 81 3.01 -2.05 -2.10
C PHE A 81 2.84 -3.56 -2.09
N ASP A 82 3.39 -4.18 -1.05
CA ASP A 82 3.24 -5.62 -0.80
C ASP A 82 2.34 -5.86 0.40
N VAL A 83 1.55 -6.93 0.33
CA VAL A 83 0.82 -7.50 1.47
C VAL A 83 1.67 -8.62 2.09
N THR A 84 1.88 -8.56 3.40
CA THR A 84 2.65 -9.55 4.16
C THR A 84 1.92 -9.93 5.45
N LEU A 85 1.94 -11.21 5.81
CA LEU A 85 1.48 -11.69 7.11
C LEU A 85 2.62 -11.66 8.13
N LEU A 86 2.34 -11.15 9.33
CA LEU A 86 3.24 -11.18 10.47
C LEU A 86 2.85 -12.36 11.37
N GLY A 87 3.70 -13.38 11.45
CA GLY A 87 3.53 -14.53 12.35
C GLY A 87 3.42 -15.88 11.64
N GLY A 88 3.82 -16.95 12.34
CA GLY A 88 4.01 -18.30 11.79
C GLY A 88 2.91 -19.30 12.14
N ALA A 89 1.72 -19.15 11.58
CA ALA A 89 0.80 -20.30 11.49
C ALA A 89 1.31 -21.30 10.45
N SER A 90 0.71 -22.50 10.35
CA SER A 90 1.20 -23.55 9.45
C SER A 90 1.20 -23.07 7.99
N GLU A 91 2.30 -23.35 7.28
CA GLU A 91 2.61 -22.80 5.95
C GLU A 91 1.46 -23.00 4.94
N ALA A 92 0.77 -24.14 5.00
CA ALA A 92 -0.37 -24.45 4.13
C ALA A 92 -1.67 -23.72 4.50
N CYS A 93 -1.96 -23.54 5.79
CA CYS A 93 -3.11 -22.72 6.22
C CYS A 93 -2.88 -21.24 5.87
N ASN A 94 -1.63 -20.77 5.99
CA ASN A 94 -1.27 -19.41 5.63
C ASN A 94 -1.52 -19.12 4.15
N LEU A 95 -1.26 -20.07 3.23
CA LEU A 95 -1.39 -19.81 1.79
C LEU A 95 -2.83 -19.51 1.34
N TYR A 96 -3.82 -20.27 1.81
CA TYR A 96 -5.22 -20.03 1.43
C TYR A 96 -5.76 -18.73 2.04
N VAL A 97 -5.51 -18.56 3.33
CA VAL A 97 -5.93 -17.37 4.08
C VAL A 97 -5.26 -16.11 3.52
N PHE A 98 -3.98 -16.19 3.16
CA PHE A 98 -3.24 -15.10 2.54
C PHE A 98 -3.80 -14.73 1.17
N ARG A 99 -4.15 -15.72 0.34
CA ARG A 99 -4.77 -15.44 -0.96
C ARG A 99 -6.11 -14.72 -0.80
N ASP A 100 -6.91 -15.15 0.17
CA ASP A 100 -8.21 -14.53 0.45
C ASP A 100 -8.05 -13.12 1.03
N LEU A 101 -7.02 -12.88 1.87
CA LEU A 101 -6.61 -11.55 2.31
C LEU A 101 -6.19 -10.64 1.14
N VAL A 102 -5.37 -11.13 0.22
CA VAL A 102 -4.96 -10.35 -0.96
C VAL A 102 -6.17 -9.98 -1.82
N ALA A 103 -7.12 -10.91 -2.02
CA ALA A 103 -8.37 -10.62 -2.73
C ALA A 103 -9.26 -9.62 -1.98
N TYR A 104 -9.25 -9.66 -0.64
CA TYR A 104 -9.91 -8.66 0.20
C TYR A 104 -9.30 -7.28 0.00
N VAL A 105 -7.96 -7.16 0.02
CA VAL A 105 -7.24 -5.90 -0.23
C VAL A 105 -7.58 -5.31 -1.61
N ASP A 106 -7.64 -6.14 -2.67
CA ASP A 106 -8.08 -5.70 -4.00
C ASP A 106 -9.51 -5.10 -3.98
N THR A 107 -10.40 -5.71 -3.20
CA THR A 107 -11.78 -5.23 -3.03
C THR A 107 -11.83 -3.92 -2.25
N VAL A 108 -10.99 -3.77 -1.23
CA VAL A 108 -10.87 -2.54 -0.44
C VAL A 108 -10.33 -1.40 -1.31
N LEU A 109 -9.27 -1.63 -2.09
CA LEU A 109 -8.69 -0.62 -3.00
C LEU A 109 -9.72 0.00 -3.94
N LYS A 110 -10.67 -0.80 -4.46
CA LYS A 110 -11.76 -0.31 -5.33
C LYS A 110 -12.66 0.74 -4.67
N LYS A 111 -12.68 0.80 -3.33
CA LYS A 111 -13.44 1.81 -2.56
C LYS A 111 -12.67 3.12 -2.42
N TYR A 112 -11.35 3.05 -2.35
CA TYR A 112 -10.47 4.21 -2.07
C TYR A 112 -9.95 4.90 -3.33
N ILE A 113 -9.80 4.15 -4.43
CA ILE A 113 -9.20 4.67 -5.66
C ILE A 113 -10.31 5.15 -6.59
N ALA A 114 -10.43 6.48 -6.70
CA ALA A 114 -11.38 7.13 -7.60
C ALA A 114 -10.77 7.32 -9.00
N LYS A 115 -11.61 7.43 -10.03
CA LYS A 115 -11.12 7.85 -11.35
C LYS A 115 -10.61 9.30 -11.27
N PRO A 116 -9.47 9.65 -11.91
CA PRO A 116 -8.78 8.93 -12.98
C PRO A 116 -7.69 7.94 -12.53
N ASP A 117 -7.50 7.73 -11.23
CA ASP A 117 -6.44 6.88 -10.70
C ASP A 117 -6.58 5.43 -11.18
N LEU A 118 -5.43 4.76 -11.32
CA LEU A 118 -5.33 3.40 -11.80
C LEU A 118 -4.74 2.53 -10.70
N PHE A 119 -5.22 1.29 -10.58
CA PHE A 119 -4.53 0.30 -9.76
C PHE A 119 -4.57 -1.08 -10.45
N CYS A 120 -3.62 -1.93 -10.11
CA CYS A 120 -3.64 -3.33 -10.50
C CYS A 120 -2.86 -4.20 -9.51
N GLN A 121 -3.22 -5.48 -9.46
CA GLN A 121 -2.43 -6.50 -8.79
C GLN A 121 -1.33 -7.01 -9.75
N MET A 122 -0.08 -6.72 -9.42
CA MET A 122 1.09 -7.03 -10.25
C MET A 122 1.50 -8.50 -10.17
N ASN A 123 1.41 -9.09 -8.97
CA ASN A 123 1.73 -10.50 -8.71
C ASN A 123 0.89 -11.03 -7.53
N HIS A 124 1.28 -12.15 -6.93
CA HIS A 124 0.53 -12.80 -5.84
C HIS A 124 0.29 -11.94 -4.59
N ASN A 125 1.10 -10.92 -4.30
CA ASN A 125 0.93 -10.05 -3.13
C ASN A 125 1.31 -8.57 -3.33
N THR A 126 1.79 -8.22 -4.52
CA THR A 126 2.19 -6.86 -4.88
C THR A 126 1.09 -6.17 -5.69
N PHE A 127 0.82 -4.93 -5.32
CA PHE A 127 -0.09 -4.02 -6.02
C PHE A 127 0.68 -2.80 -6.54
N ALA A 128 0.19 -2.24 -7.64
CA ALA A 128 0.62 -0.95 -8.17
C ALA A 128 -0.58 -0.01 -8.24
N ILE A 129 -0.36 1.26 -7.90
CA ILE A 129 -1.33 2.35 -8.02
C ILE A 129 -0.64 3.52 -8.71
N LEU A 130 -1.30 4.13 -9.68
CA LEU A 130 -0.91 5.42 -10.24
C LEU A 130 -1.97 6.45 -9.84
N VAL A 131 -1.55 7.41 -9.03
CA VAL A 131 -2.43 8.48 -8.53
C VAL A 131 -2.04 9.84 -9.09
N GLU A 132 -3.00 10.70 -9.34
CA GLU A 132 -2.79 12.05 -9.85
C GLU A 132 -2.77 13.09 -8.71
N ASN A 133 -1.73 13.91 -8.65
CA ASN A 133 -1.55 15.04 -7.73
C ASN A 133 -1.56 14.70 -6.23
N TYR A 134 -1.32 13.43 -5.86
CA TYR A 134 -1.19 13.04 -4.45
C TYR A 134 0.12 13.55 -3.86
N LYS A 135 0.02 14.17 -2.67
CA LYS A 135 1.17 14.52 -1.83
C LYS A 135 1.52 13.35 -0.92
N SER A 136 2.69 13.40 -0.30
CA SER A 136 3.16 12.38 0.65
C SER A 136 2.17 12.13 1.80
N VAL A 137 1.47 13.19 2.26
CA VAL A 137 0.43 13.07 3.30
C VAL A 137 -0.78 12.26 2.82
N ASP A 138 -1.25 12.50 1.59
CA ASP A 138 -2.40 11.77 1.02
C ASP A 138 -2.08 10.27 0.87
N ILE A 139 -0.84 9.97 0.48
CA ILE A 139 -0.33 8.61 0.36
C ILE A 139 -0.23 7.94 1.74
N ALA A 140 0.26 8.67 2.75
CA ALA A 140 0.34 8.16 4.11
C ALA A 140 -1.05 7.81 4.68
N LEU A 141 -2.05 8.68 4.45
CA LEU A 141 -3.43 8.41 4.84
C LEU A 141 -4.00 7.18 4.13
N LEU A 142 -3.79 7.07 2.81
CA LEU A 142 -4.17 5.87 2.05
C LEU A 142 -3.51 4.60 2.63
N ALA A 143 -2.22 4.66 2.94
CA ALA A 143 -1.48 3.53 3.50
C ALA A 143 -2.04 3.10 4.87
N ILE A 144 -2.34 4.06 5.75
CA ILE A 144 -2.93 3.81 7.07
C ILE A 144 -4.31 3.18 6.92
N SER A 145 -5.21 3.78 6.11
CA SER A 145 -6.56 3.26 5.91
C SER A 145 -6.57 1.85 5.31
N LEU A 146 -5.71 1.58 4.33
CA LEU A 146 -5.58 0.23 3.75
C LEU A 146 -5.06 -0.77 4.77
N MET A 147 -4.12 -0.39 5.61
CA MET A 147 -3.57 -1.26 6.65
C MET A 147 -4.61 -1.57 7.73
N GLU A 148 -5.38 -0.57 8.17
CA GLU A 148 -6.47 -0.75 9.13
C GLU A 148 -7.54 -1.70 8.58
N GLU A 149 -8.02 -1.47 7.36
CA GLU A 149 -8.97 -2.35 6.67
C GLU A 149 -8.42 -3.78 6.52
N ALA A 150 -7.16 -3.92 6.09
CA ALA A 150 -6.55 -5.24 5.92
C ALA A 150 -6.45 -6.01 7.25
N ASN A 151 -6.24 -5.32 8.38
CA ASN A 151 -6.23 -5.95 9.70
C ASN A 151 -7.63 -6.27 10.25
N GLN A 152 -8.71 -5.77 9.62
CA GLN A 152 -10.08 -6.20 9.95
C GLN A 152 -10.47 -7.54 9.29
N PHE A 153 -9.67 -8.03 8.33
CA PHE A 153 -9.95 -9.29 7.63
C PHE A 153 -10.06 -10.47 8.59
N ASP A 154 -9.13 -10.60 9.53
CA ASP A 154 -9.12 -11.63 10.57
C ASP A 154 -8.36 -11.11 11.81
N PRO A 155 -9.02 -10.98 12.99
CA PRO A 155 -8.38 -10.51 14.22
C PRO A 155 -7.21 -11.36 14.72
N GLY A 156 -7.12 -12.63 14.28
CA GLY A 156 -6.02 -13.53 14.60
C GLY A 156 -4.79 -13.33 13.72
N LEU A 157 -4.89 -12.53 12.65
CA LEU A 157 -3.81 -12.24 11.72
C LEU A 157 -3.31 -10.82 11.90
N LYS A 158 -2.00 -10.66 11.80
CA LYS A 158 -1.38 -9.35 11.71
C LYS A 158 -0.91 -9.12 10.29
N VAL A 159 -1.42 -8.08 9.65
CA VAL A 159 -1.10 -7.73 8.27
C VAL A 159 -0.18 -6.52 8.26
N LYS A 160 0.93 -6.63 7.52
CA LYS A 160 1.82 -5.52 7.19
C LYS A 160 1.67 -5.17 5.72
N LEU A 161 1.50 -3.89 5.45
CA LEU A 161 1.60 -3.33 4.11
C LEU A 161 2.88 -2.49 4.02
N THR A 162 3.70 -2.73 2.99
CA THR A 162 4.96 -2.02 2.78
C THR A 162 4.91 -1.28 1.44
N PHE A 163 5.04 0.04 1.47
CA PHE A 163 4.83 0.94 0.35
C PHE A 163 6.14 1.59 -0.11
N GLY A 164 6.34 1.64 -1.42
CA GLY A 164 7.36 2.46 -2.06
C GLY A 164 6.73 3.37 -3.10
N THR A 165 7.23 4.59 -3.20
CA THR A 165 6.64 5.62 -4.05
C THR A 165 7.66 6.30 -4.94
N CYS A 166 7.18 6.81 -6.06
CA CYS A 166 7.96 7.66 -6.95
C CYS A 166 7.05 8.65 -7.68
N LEU A 167 7.34 9.94 -7.50
CA LEU A 167 6.75 11.05 -8.25
C LEU A 167 7.32 11.13 -9.67
N SER A 168 6.46 11.37 -10.66
CA SER A 168 6.81 11.60 -12.06
C SER A 168 7.37 13.02 -12.28
N ASN A 169 8.49 13.34 -11.63
CA ASN A 169 9.11 14.67 -11.70
C ASN A 169 10.02 14.86 -12.93
N GLN A 170 10.28 13.79 -13.69
CA GLN A 170 11.11 13.83 -14.89
C GLN A 170 10.24 13.99 -16.14
N PRO A 171 10.60 14.89 -17.07
CA PRO A 171 9.97 14.94 -18.38
C PRO A 171 10.18 13.59 -19.09
N ASP A 172 9.14 13.13 -19.79
CA ASP A 172 9.16 11.91 -20.59
C ASP A 172 9.48 10.61 -19.83
N ILE A 173 9.24 10.59 -18.51
CA ILE A 173 9.43 9.37 -17.72
C ILE A 173 8.51 8.25 -18.22
N ASP A 174 9.10 7.10 -18.53
CA ASP A 174 8.37 5.89 -18.88
C ASP A 174 7.80 5.21 -17.62
N ILE A 175 6.63 4.60 -17.77
CA ILE A 175 5.94 3.89 -16.70
C ILE A 175 6.81 2.77 -16.10
N THR A 176 7.67 2.14 -16.92
CA THR A 176 8.58 1.10 -16.44
C THR A 176 9.65 1.68 -15.52
N ALA A 177 10.17 2.87 -15.83
CA ALA A 177 11.14 3.56 -14.99
C ALA A 177 10.50 3.97 -13.66
N LEU A 178 9.31 4.59 -13.72
CA LEU A 178 8.55 5.00 -12.54
C LEU A 178 8.22 3.81 -11.62
N TYR A 179 7.80 2.69 -12.20
CA TYR A 179 7.59 1.43 -11.48
C TYR A 179 8.86 0.93 -10.79
N ARG A 180 10.00 0.86 -11.51
CA ARG A 180 11.26 0.36 -10.97
C ARG A 180 11.76 1.20 -9.80
N GLN A 181 11.62 2.52 -9.90
CA GLN A 181 12.01 3.46 -8.86
C GLN A 181 11.15 3.33 -7.60
N ALA A 182 9.83 3.27 -7.76
CA ALA A 182 8.92 3.03 -6.64
C ALA A 182 9.13 1.65 -5.99
N PHE A 183 9.35 0.61 -6.81
CA PHE A 183 9.69 -0.73 -6.32
C PHE A 183 11.01 -0.74 -5.54
N TYR A 184 12.04 -0.06 -6.05
CA TYR A 184 13.32 0.08 -5.35
C TYR A 184 13.15 0.77 -4.00
N ALA A 185 12.39 1.88 -3.94
CA ALA A 185 12.09 2.56 -2.69
C ALA A 185 11.44 1.62 -1.68
N LYS A 186 10.42 0.85 -2.09
CA LYS A 186 9.78 -0.18 -1.26
C LYS A 186 10.81 -1.18 -0.72
N SER A 187 11.70 -1.68 -1.58
CA SER A 187 12.74 -2.65 -1.20
C SER A 187 13.79 -2.11 -0.23
N THR A 188 13.90 -0.78 -0.05
CA THR A 188 14.79 -0.19 0.96
C THR A 188 14.21 -0.29 2.37
N ILE A 189 12.91 -0.51 2.50
CA ILE A 189 12.25 -0.77 3.77
C ILE A 189 12.67 -2.18 4.21
N LYS A 190 13.68 -2.26 5.06
CA LYS A 190 14.08 -3.49 5.74
C LYS A 190 12.93 -3.96 6.64
N ASP A 191 12.97 -5.21 7.08
CA ASP A 191 12.02 -5.83 8.04
C ASP A 191 11.91 -5.12 9.41
N GLN A 192 12.45 -3.91 9.55
CA GLN A 192 12.34 -3.07 10.72
C GLN A 192 10.91 -2.51 10.84
N ASN A 193 10.29 -2.78 11.98
CA ASN A 193 8.85 -2.69 12.25
C ASN A 193 8.21 -1.29 12.24
N HIS A 194 8.91 -0.22 11.85
CA HIS A 194 8.41 1.14 12.05
C HIS A 194 8.17 1.92 10.74
N HIS A 195 8.90 1.60 9.67
CA HIS A 195 8.70 2.28 8.38
C HIS A 195 7.82 1.42 7.48
N ILE A 196 6.67 1.98 7.08
CA ILE A 196 5.75 1.36 6.13
C ILE A 196 5.79 2.04 4.76
N LEU A 197 6.41 3.22 4.64
CA LEU A 197 6.44 4.02 3.41
C LEU A 197 7.85 4.55 3.15
N ALA A 198 8.28 4.49 1.89
CA ALA A 198 9.53 5.07 1.39
C ALA A 198 9.30 5.81 0.07
N ASP A 199 9.96 6.95 -0.13
CA ASP A 199 9.90 7.75 -1.35
C ASP A 199 11.25 7.73 -2.08
N TYR A 200 11.23 7.33 -3.35
CA TYR A 200 12.43 7.29 -4.19
C TYR A 200 13.11 8.65 -4.35
N ASN A 201 12.34 9.72 -4.50
CA ASN A 201 12.87 11.06 -4.73
C ASN A 201 13.59 11.59 -3.50
N GLU A 202 13.07 11.28 -2.31
CA GLU A 202 13.72 11.61 -1.05
C GLU A 202 15.03 10.83 -0.90
N LEU A 203 15.02 9.52 -1.19
CA LEU A 203 16.21 8.67 -1.16
C LEU A 203 17.32 9.19 -2.08
N GLU A 204 16.98 9.59 -3.31
CA GLU A 204 17.94 10.16 -4.26
C GLU A 204 18.44 11.55 -3.86
N SER A 205 17.58 12.38 -3.25
CA SER A 205 17.97 13.70 -2.74
C SER A 205 18.99 13.58 -1.61
N ASN A 206 18.76 12.65 -0.68
CA ASN A 206 19.66 12.38 0.45
C ASN A 206 21.01 11.83 -0.01
N LYS A 207 21.03 10.96 -1.04
CA LYS A 207 22.28 10.48 -1.65
C LYS A 207 23.09 11.62 -2.24
N LYS A 208 22.45 12.54 -2.99
CA LYS A 208 23.11 13.71 -3.58
C LYS A 208 23.72 14.61 -2.51
N ALA A 209 22.95 14.92 -1.45
CA ALA A 209 23.42 15.72 -0.33
C ALA A 209 24.64 15.10 0.38
N ALA A 210 24.66 13.77 0.55
CA ALA A 210 25.79 13.06 1.16
C ALA A 210 27.06 13.02 0.28
N THR A 211 26.93 13.22 -1.04
CA THR A 211 28.05 13.18 -2.00
C THR A 211 28.57 14.54 -2.44
N SER A 212 27.94 15.64 -2.02
CA SER A 212 28.41 17.01 -2.26
C SER A 212 29.12 17.52 -1.01
N PRO A 213 30.47 17.43 -0.93
CA PRO A 213 31.20 18.11 0.14
C PRO A 213 31.03 19.63 -0.05
N GLU A 214 30.66 20.31 1.02
CA GLU A 214 30.64 21.77 1.09
C GLU A 214 32.00 22.31 0.59
N THR A 215 31.93 23.29 -0.32
CA THR A 215 33.09 24.02 -0.85
C THR A 215 33.18 25.39 -0.20
#